data_AF-A0A8I2B3I6-F1
#
_entry.id   AF-A0A8I2B3I6-F1
#
_cell.length_a   1.000
_cell.length_b   1.000
_cell.length_c   1.000
_cell.angle_alpha   90.00
_cell.angle_beta   90.00
_cell.angle_gamma   90.00
#
_symmetry.space_group_name_H-M   'P 1'
#
loop_
_entity.id
_entity.type
_entity.pdbx_description
1 polymer ?
#
loop_
_entity_poly.entity_id
_entity_poly.type
_entity_poly.pdbx_seq_one_letter_code
_entity_poly.pdbx_strand_id
1 'polypeptide(L)'
;LKHDIKVSGLWSEDWCGLRVTSFGKRLFWDWDWQHHQERYPNLPERIKALSDQGIAYMAYVNPYLCEDGQLYPVAKELGYMALDKDGHVALVDFGEFYCGCIDFTNPAAMAWFRDTVLRKNTLDLGIKGWMADFGEYLPTDNIYLHNSVDAMMMH
;
A
#
# COMPACT_ATOMS: atom_id res chain seq x y z
N LEU A 1 -19.55 13.83 -19.79
CA LEU A 1 -20.02 12.44 -19.51
C LEU A 1 -21.26 12.19 -20.35
N LYS A 2 -21.37 11.04 -21.04
CA LYS A 2 -22.40 10.82 -22.07
C LYS A 2 -23.83 10.55 -21.56
N HIS A 3 -24.03 10.50 -20.24
CA HIS A 3 -25.28 10.04 -19.61
C HIS A 3 -25.78 10.93 -18.46
N ASP A 4 -25.37 12.20 -18.40
CA ASP A 4 -25.77 13.18 -17.37
C ASP A 4 -25.52 12.77 -15.91
N ILE A 5 -24.69 11.75 -15.68
CA ILE A 5 -24.23 11.35 -14.35
C ILE A 5 -23.25 12.41 -13.83
N LYS A 6 -23.52 12.94 -12.64
CA LYS A 6 -22.58 13.82 -11.92
C LYS A 6 -21.48 12.97 -11.30
N VAL A 7 -20.23 13.23 -11.66
CA VAL A 7 -19.06 12.48 -11.19
C VAL A 7 -18.15 13.46 -10.46
N SER A 8 -17.91 13.20 -9.18
CA SER A 8 -16.93 13.95 -8.37
C SER A 8 -15.55 13.31 -8.39
N GLY A 9 -15.47 12.00 -8.62
CA GLY A 9 -14.20 11.28 -8.65
C GLY A 9 -14.24 9.95 -9.39
N LEU A 10 -13.08 9.54 -9.87
CA LEU A 10 -12.78 8.21 -10.38
C LEU A 10 -11.91 7.51 -9.33
N TRP A 11 -12.36 6.37 -8.85
CA TRP A 11 -11.59 5.50 -7.97
C TRP A 11 -11.10 4.28 -8.73
N SER A 12 -9.80 4.02 -8.68
CA SER A 12 -9.16 2.86 -9.28
C SER A 12 -8.23 2.23 -8.25
N GLU A 13 -8.70 1.19 -7.57
CA GLU A 13 -7.91 0.45 -6.59
C GLU A 13 -6.70 -0.27 -7.23
N ASP A 14 -6.79 -0.63 -8.50
CA ASP A 14 -5.76 -1.29 -9.29
C ASP A 14 -4.72 -0.33 -9.90
N TRP A 15 -4.64 0.92 -9.39
CA TRP A 15 -3.59 1.88 -9.76
C TRP A 15 -2.19 1.32 -9.54
N CYS A 16 -2.05 0.41 -8.57
CA CYS A 16 -0.84 -0.30 -8.19
C CYS A 16 -0.75 -1.70 -8.80
N GLY A 17 -1.41 -1.95 -9.94
CA GLY A 17 -1.36 -3.24 -10.63
C GLY A 17 -2.28 -4.31 -10.02
N LEU A 18 -2.29 -5.48 -10.65
CA LEU A 18 -3.18 -6.60 -10.31
C LEU A 18 -2.38 -7.86 -10.00
N ARG A 19 -2.87 -8.64 -9.04
CA ARG A 19 -2.45 -10.01 -8.76
C ARG A 19 -3.63 -10.94 -8.94
N VAL A 20 -3.48 -12.03 -9.69
CA VAL A 20 -4.53 -13.04 -9.84
C VAL A 20 -4.26 -14.18 -8.86
N THR A 21 -5.27 -14.52 -8.07
CA THR A 21 -5.31 -15.63 -7.11
C THR A 21 -6.55 -16.49 -7.37
N SER A 22 -6.72 -17.62 -6.69
CA SER A 22 -7.96 -18.41 -6.80
C SER A 22 -9.20 -17.64 -6.32
N PHE A 23 -9.02 -16.66 -5.42
CA PHE A 23 -10.08 -15.76 -4.98
C PHE A 23 -10.55 -14.79 -6.09
N GLY A 24 -9.67 -14.49 -7.05
CA GLY A 24 -9.95 -13.60 -8.17
C GLY A 24 -8.83 -12.61 -8.44
N LYS A 25 -9.20 -11.49 -9.09
CA LYS A 25 -8.29 -10.37 -9.35
C LYS A 25 -8.19 -9.50 -8.10
N ARG A 26 -7.04 -9.56 -7.45
CA ARG A 26 -6.66 -8.74 -6.30
C ARG A 26 -5.63 -7.70 -6.74
N LEU A 27 -5.19 -6.88 -5.80
CA LEU A 27 -4.21 -5.82 -6.04
C LEU A 27 -2.79 -6.32 -5.83
N PHE A 28 -1.82 -5.73 -6.53
CA PHE A 28 -0.41 -5.97 -6.25
C PHE A 28 0.06 -4.96 -5.20
N TRP A 29 0.38 -5.43 -3.98
CA TRP A 29 0.63 -4.57 -2.81
C TRP A 29 2.04 -3.97 -2.80
N ASP A 30 2.26 -3.06 -3.75
CA ASP A 30 3.47 -2.27 -3.90
C ASP A 30 3.09 -0.84 -4.30
N TRP A 31 3.09 0.06 -3.31
CA TRP A 31 2.49 1.40 -3.38
C TRP A 31 3.34 2.45 -4.11
N ASP A 32 3.81 2.13 -5.30
CA ASP A 32 4.41 3.08 -6.23
C ASP A 32 3.91 2.79 -7.65
N TRP A 33 3.11 3.70 -8.20
CA TRP A 33 2.60 3.56 -9.56
C TRP A 33 3.71 3.39 -10.61
N GLN A 34 4.92 3.91 -10.37
CA GLN A 34 6.04 3.75 -11.31
C GLN A 34 6.43 2.29 -11.51
N HIS A 35 6.08 1.40 -10.58
CA HIS A 35 6.33 -0.04 -10.71
C HIS A 35 5.26 -0.76 -11.55
N HIS A 36 4.15 -0.08 -11.90
CA HIS A 36 2.93 -0.63 -12.51
C HIS A 36 2.52 0.13 -13.78
N GLN A 37 3.49 0.66 -14.52
CA GLN A 37 3.23 1.49 -15.70
C GLN A 37 2.54 0.72 -16.83
N GLU A 38 2.64 -0.61 -16.88
CA GLU A 38 1.93 -1.45 -17.83
C GLU A 38 0.40 -1.39 -17.65
N ARG A 39 -0.08 -1.13 -16.41
CA ARG A 39 -1.51 -1.01 -16.13
C ARG A 39 -2.04 0.38 -16.46
N TYR A 40 -1.35 1.41 -15.99
CA TYR A 40 -1.74 2.80 -16.21
C TYR A 40 -0.56 3.62 -16.75
N PRO A 41 -0.22 3.51 -18.04
CA PRO A 41 0.85 4.34 -18.60
C PRO A 41 0.46 5.82 -18.52
N ASN A 42 1.40 6.65 -18.05
CA ASN A 42 1.24 8.09 -17.88
C ASN A 42 0.06 8.46 -16.95
N LEU A 43 -0.03 7.80 -15.78
CA LEU A 43 -1.09 8.08 -14.81
C LEU A 43 -1.10 9.53 -14.32
N PRO A 44 0.03 10.20 -14.02
CA PRO A 44 0.02 11.61 -13.59
C PRO A 44 -0.65 12.55 -14.60
N GLU A 45 -0.43 12.34 -15.89
CA GLU A 45 -1.07 13.11 -16.97
C GLU A 45 -2.58 12.87 -17.00
N ARG A 46 -3.02 11.62 -16.77
CA ARG A 46 -4.44 11.26 -16.70
C ARG A 46 -5.11 11.88 -15.47
N ILE A 47 -4.45 11.85 -14.31
CA ILE A 47 -4.93 12.50 -13.08
C ILE A 47 -5.12 14.00 -13.32
N LYS A 48 -4.12 14.65 -13.95
CA LYS A 48 -4.24 16.05 -14.32
C LYS A 48 -5.43 16.32 -15.25
N ALA A 49 -5.61 15.51 -16.29
CA ALA A 49 -6.71 15.67 -17.24
C ALA A 49 -8.10 15.49 -16.58
N LEU A 50 -8.22 14.61 -15.58
CA LEU A 50 -9.44 14.46 -14.77
C LEU A 50 -9.65 15.69 -13.87
N SER A 51 -8.59 16.15 -13.20
CA SER A 51 -8.65 17.33 -12.34
C SER A 51 -9.04 18.60 -13.12
N ASP A 52 -8.56 18.77 -14.35
CA ASP A 52 -8.92 19.90 -15.23
C ASP A 52 -10.42 19.86 -15.62
N GLN A 53 -11.08 18.71 -15.46
CA GLN A 53 -12.53 18.51 -15.63
C GLN A 53 -13.31 18.57 -14.31
N GLY A 54 -12.65 18.88 -13.18
CA GLY A 54 -13.27 18.88 -11.85
C GLY A 54 -13.52 17.49 -11.26
N ILE A 55 -12.83 16.45 -11.77
CA ILE A 55 -12.97 15.07 -11.30
C ILE A 55 -11.72 14.68 -10.52
N ALA A 56 -11.89 14.30 -9.26
CA ALA A 56 -10.81 13.78 -8.42
C ALA A 56 -10.39 12.36 -8.86
N TYR A 57 -9.11 12.04 -8.76
CA TYR A 57 -8.66 10.65 -8.84
C TYR A 57 -8.40 10.11 -7.43
N MET A 58 -8.87 8.89 -7.17
CA MET A 58 -8.69 8.19 -5.90
C MET A 58 -8.04 6.82 -6.12
N ALA A 59 -7.26 6.38 -5.13
CA ALA A 59 -6.45 5.17 -5.20
C ALA A 59 -6.70 4.21 -4.03
N TYR A 60 -5.73 3.36 -3.72
CA TYR A 60 -5.78 2.36 -2.65
C TYR A 60 -4.40 2.21 -2.00
N VAL A 61 -4.34 2.12 -0.67
CA VAL A 61 -3.12 1.80 0.09
C VAL A 61 -3.51 0.99 1.34
N ASN A 62 -2.69 0.03 1.73
CA ASN A 62 -2.78 -0.66 3.02
C ASN A 62 -1.39 -0.74 3.70
N PRO A 63 -1.28 -1.16 4.97
CA PRO A 63 -0.02 -1.09 5.73
C PRO A 63 0.94 -2.28 5.50
N TYR A 64 0.71 -3.07 4.46
CA TYR A 64 1.52 -4.23 4.11
C TYR A 64 2.24 -4.02 2.77
N LEU A 65 3.31 -4.77 2.54
CA LEU A 65 4.04 -4.82 1.27
C LEU A 65 4.24 -6.27 0.86
N CYS A 66 3.88 -6.63 -0.38
CA CYS A 66 4.09 -7.99 -0.88
C CYS A 66 5.58 -8.27 -1.13
N GLU A 67 6.03 -9.47 -0.79
CA GLU A 67 7.45 -9.84 -0.77
C GLU A 67 8.15 -9.76 -2.15
N ASP A 68 7.37 -9.85 -3.22
CA ASP A 68 7.78 -9.77 -4.62
C ASP A 68 7.64 -8.35 -5.21
N GLY A 69 7.27 -7.34 -4.40
CA GLY A 69 7.22 -5.92 -4.77
C GLY A 69 8.55 -5.20 -4.56
N GLN A 70 8.72 -4.02 -5.17
CA GLN A 70 10.00 -3.30 -5.11
C GLN A 70 10.18 -2.47 -3.84
N LEU A 71 9.09 -2.04 -3.17
CA LEU A 71 9.20 -1.36 -1.87
C LEU A 71 9.54 -2.32 -0.73
N TYR A 72 9.22 -3.61 -0.86
CA TYR A 72 9.50 -4.62 0.16
C TYR A 72 10.99 -4.73 0.52
N PRO A 73 11.94 -4.96 -0.42
CA PRO A 73 13.36 -5.03 -0.10
C PRO A 73 13.89 -3.73 0.52
N VAL A 74 13.36 -2.57 0.11
CA VAL A 74 13.73 -1.26 0.69
C VAL A 74 13.33 -1.17 2.16
N ALA A 75 12.07 -1.45 2.49
CA ALA A 75 11.59 -1.42 3.87
C ALA A 75 12.25 -2.51 4.74
N LYS A 76 12.59 -3.66 4.16
CA LYS A 76 13.36 -4.72 4.83
C LYS A 76 14.78 -4.26 5.16
N GLU A 77 15.51 -3.67 4.21
CA GLU A 77 16.87 -3.18 4.41
C GLU A 77 16.94 -2.08 5.48
N LEU A 78 15.92 -1.22 5.54
CA LEU A 78 15.80 -0.15 6.53
C LEU A 78 15.33 -0.64 7.92
N GLY A 79 14.96 -1.91 8.07
CA GLY A 79 14.46 -2.46 9.34
C GLY A 79 13.10 -1.91 9.75
N TYR A 80 12.20 -1.68 8.78
CA TYR A 80 10.90 -1.05 9.00
C TYR A 80 9.72 -2.01 9.11
N MET A 81 9.97 -3.32 9.14
CA MET A 81 8.93 -4.34 9.21
C MET A 81 8.95 -5.07 10.54
N ALA A 82 7.79 -5.60 10.94
CA ALA A 82 7.68 -6.51 12.07
C ALA A 82 8.54 -7.77 11.84
N LEU A 83 9.17 -8.27 12.89
CA LEU A 83 10.11 -9.39 12.81
C LEU A 83 9.57 -10.64 13.50
N ASP A 84 10.08 -11.79 13.09
CA ASP A 84 9.91 -13.05 13.79
C ASP A 84 10.95 -13.23 14.91
N LYS A 85 10.87 -14.34 15.64
CA LYS A 85 11.79 -14.69 16.74
C LYS A 85 13.26 -14.85 16.31
N ASP A 86 13.49 -15.11 15.02
CA ASP A 86 14.82 -15.33 14.44
C ASP A 86 15.38 -14.04 13.83
N GLY A 87 14.63 -12.92 13.92
CA GLY A 87 15.01 -11.61 13.42
C GLY A 87 14.78 -11.43 11.93
N HIS A 88 14.05 -12.34 11.27
CA HIS A 88 13.63 -12.16 9.89
C HIS A 88 12.32 -11.38 9.81
N VAL A 89 12.00 -10.82 8.65
CA VAL A 89 10.69 -10.20 8.44
C VAL A 89 9.60 -11.26 8.63
N ALA A 90 8.64 -10.98 9.51
CA ALA A 90 7.49 -11.83 9.70
C ALA A 90 6.54 -11.68 8.51
N LEU A 91 6.39 -12.76 7.73
CA LEU A 91 5.51 -12.81 6.58
C LEU A 91 4.12 -13.29 6.97
N VAL A 92 3.12 -12.57 6.47
CA VAL A 92 1.70 -12.92 6.62
C VAL A 92 1.18 -13.43 5.29
N ASP A 93 0.56 -14.63 5.29
CA ASP A 93 -0.16 -15.15 4.13
C ASP A 93 -1.50 -14.42 3.99
N PHE A 94 -1.65 -13.66 2.91
CA PHE A 94 -2.89 -12.98 2.58
C PHE A 94 -3.78 -13.79 1.63
N GLY A 95 -3.45 -15.06 1.38
CA GLY A 95 -4.13 -15.96 0.46
C GLY A 95 -3.42 -15.99 -0.88
N GLU A 96 -2.44 -16.90 -1.00
CA GLU A 96 -1.61 -17.15 -2.19
C GLU A 96 -0.52 -16.10 -2.48
N PHE A 97 -0.27 -15.18 -1.53
CA PHE A 97 0.89 -14.30 -1.56
C PHE A 97 1.22 -13.82 -0.14
N TYR A 98 2.50 -13.56 0.09
CA TYR A 98 3.03 -13.20 1.41
C TYR A 98 3.42 -11.73 1.46
N CYS A 99 3.17 -11.10 2.60
CA CYS A 99 3.50 -9.70 2.82
C CYS A 99 4.20 -9.48 4.16
N GLY A 100 5.09 -8.49 4.19
CA GLY A 100 5.59 -7.92 5.44
C GLY A 100 4.65 -6.84 5.97
N CYS A 101 4.49 -6.78 7.29
CA CYS A 101 3.78 -5.71 7.98
C CYS A 101 4.76 -4.57 8.30
N ILE A 102 4.43 -3.34 7.90
CA ILE A 102 5.19 -2.17 8.35
C ILE A 102 5.00 -2.00 9.86
N ASP A 103 6.10 -1.88 10.60
CA ASP A 103 6.06 -1.70 12.04
C ASP A 103 5.89 -0.21 12.39
N PHE A 104 4.64 0.23 12.54
CA PHE A 104 4.36 1.62 12.92
C PHE A 104 4.71 1.97 14.37
N THR A 105 5.13 1.01 15.19
CA THR A 105 5.70 1.30 16.51
C THR A 105 7.12 1.84 16.41
N ASN A 106 7.78 1.65 15.26
CA ASN A 106 9.01 2.32 14.88
C ASN A 106 8.69 3.71 14.28
N PRO A 107 9.07 4.82 14.94
CA PRO A 107 8.80 6.16 14.42
C PRO A 107 9.44 6.43 13.05
N ALA A 108 10.58 5.79 12.74
CA ALA A 108 11.25 5.93 11.44
C ALA A 108 10.45 5.22 10.33
N ALA A 109 9.90 4.04 10.61
CA ALA A 109 9.04 3.31 9.67
C ALA A 109 7.73 4.08 9.41
N MET A 110 7.11 4.64 10.46
CA MET A 110 5.94 5.51 10.33
C MET A 110 6.24 6.74 9.47
N ALA A 111 7.35 7.42 9.72
CA ALA A 111 7.76 8.58 8.94
C ALA A 111 8.02 8.21 7.47
N TRP A 112 8.70 7.08 7.23
CA TRP A 112 8.96 6.59 5.89
C TRP A 112 7.68 6.24 5.14
N PHE A 113 6.71 5.58 5.76
CA PHE A 113 5.45 5.26 5.12
C PHE A 113 4.67 6.53 4.78
N ARG A 114 4.58 7.48 5.71
CA ARG A 114 3.97 8.80 5.47
C ARG A 114 4.63 9.52 4.30
N ASP A 115 5.96 9.61 4.30
CA ASP A 115 6.68 10.48 3.36
C ASP A 115 6.89 9.85 1.99
N THR A 116 7.15 8.55 1.94
CA THR A 116 7.39 7.79 0.70
C THR A 116 6.07 7.34 0.10
N VAL A 117 5.26 6.58 0.83
CA VAL A 117 4.04 5.97 0.28
C VAL A 117 2.92 6.99 0.14
N LEU A 118 2.57 7.71 1.22
CA LEU A 118 1.41 8.60 1.20
C LEU A 118 1.70 9.96 0.54
N ARG A 119 2.84 10.58 0.85
CA ARG A 119 3.19 11.88 0.24
C ARG A 119 3.72 11.70 -1.18
N LYS A 120 4.93 11.16 -1.32
CA LYS A 120 5.64 11.11 -2.61
C LYS A 120 4.89 10.26 -3.65
N ASN A 121 4.51 9.03 -3.29
CA ASN A 121 3.97 8.08 -4.25
C ASN A 121 2.46 8.23 -4.47
N THR A 122 1.77 9.01 -3.65
CA THR A 122 0.30 9.20 -3.75
C THR A 122 -0.07 10.67 -3.93
N LEU A 123 0.06 11.50 -2.89
CA LEU A 123 -0.40 12.90 -2.91
C LEU A 123 0.32 13.75 -3.97
N ASP A 124 1.64 13.59 -4.11
CA ASP A 124 2.46 14.37 -5.04
C ASP A 124 2.16 14.02 -6.52
N LEU A 125 1.56 12.84 -6.79
CA LEU A 125 1.03 12.49 -8.12
C LEU A 125 -0.29 13.22 -8.45
N GLY A 126 -0.88 13.92 -7.48
CA GLY A 126 -2.16 14.60 -7.63
C GLY A 126 -3.38 13.78 -7.20
N ILE A 127 -3.18 12.58 -6.65
CA ILE A 127 -4.24 11.75 -6.08
C ILE A 127 -4.89 12.48 -4.90
N LYS A 128 -6.22 12.50 -4.83
CA LYS A 128 -6.98 13.33 -3.86
C LYS A 128 -7.59 12.54 -2.71
N GLY A 129 -7.56 11.22 -2.77
CA GLY A 129 -8.02 10.33 -1.72
C GLY A 129 -7.66 8.89 -2.06
N TRP A 130 -7.82 8.00 -1.09
CA TRP A 130 -7.61 6.57 -1.29
C TRP A 130 -8.46 5.80 -0.29
N MET A 131 -8.73 4.54 -0.61
CA MET A 131 -9.10 3.59 0.41
C MET A 131 -7.85 3.30 1.25
N ALA A 132 -7.91 3.64 2.54
CA ALA A 132 -6.92 3.23 3.54
C ALA A 132 -7.45 1.94 4.17
N ASP A 133 -6.94 0.82 3.68
CA ASP A 133 -7.52 -0.50 3.95
C ASP A 133 -6.68 -1.31 4.94
N PHE A 134 -7.27 -2.39 5.44
CA PHE A 134 -6.73 -3.29 6.45
C PHE A 134 -6.33 -2.59 7.78
N GLY A 135 -5.58 -3.32 8.61
CA GLY A 135 -5.15 -2.94 9.96
C GLY A 135 -5.42 -4.04 11.00
N GLU A 136 -6.26 -5.01 10.67
CA GLU A 136 -6.76 -6.07 11.54
C GLU A 136 -5.93 -7.37 11.48
N TYR A 137 -4.84 -7.40 10.69
CA TYR A 137 -4.08 -8.63 10.38
C TYR A 137 -2.69 -8.69 11.04
N LEU A 138 -2.40 -7.85 12.05
CA LEU A 138 -1.17 -8.02 12.83
C LEU A 138 -1.21 -9.39 13.53
N PRO A 139 -0.29 -10.32 13.23
CA PRO A 139 -0.25 -11.60 13.95
C PRO A 139 0.17 -11.36 15.39
N THR A 140 -0.36 -12.17 16.31
CA THR A 140 -0.08 -12.03 17.74
C THR A 140 1.03 -12.96 18.22
N ASP A 141 1.31 -14.03 17.48
CA ASP A 141 2.25 -15.07 17.90
C ASP A 141 3.61 -14.89 17.22
N ASN A 142 4.68 -14.96 18.00
CA ASN A 142 6.07 -14.86 17.53
C ASN A 142 6.38 -13.60 16.71
N ILE A 143 5.67 -12.50 16.96
CA ILE A 143 5.92 -11.19 16.35
C ILE A 143 6.66 -10.27 17.32
N TYR A 144 7.68 -9.61 16.81
CA TYR A 144 8.53 -8.68 17.56
C TYR A 144 8.46 -7.31 16.88
N LEU A 145 8.03 -6.32 17.66
CA LEU A 145 7.87 -4.93 17.27
C LEU A 145 8.94 -4.06 17.92
N HIS A 146 9.29 -2.95 17.29
CA HIS A 146 10.33 -2.03 17.70
C HIS A 146 10.11 -1.47 19.11
N ASN A 147 8.85 -1.21 19.51
CA ASN A 147 8.54 -0.75 20.87
C ASN A 147 8.60 -1.86 21.94
N SER A 148 8.85 -3.12 21.55
CA SER A 148 8.89 -4.30 22.42
C SER A 148 7.59 -4.58 23.21
N VAL A 149 6.47 -3.96 22.83
CA VAL A 149 5.16 -4.28 23.40
C VAL A 149 4.66 -5.58 22.76
N ASP A 150 4.04 -6.43 23.59
CA ASP A 150 3.46 -7.69 23.15
C ASP A 150 2.48 -7.49 21.99
N ALA A 151 2.62 -8.29 20.93
CA ALA A 151 1.78 -8.20 19.74
C ALA A 151 0.29 -8.45 20.05
N MET A 152 -0.04 -9.21 21.10
CA MET A 152 -1.41 -9.35 21.61
C MET A 152 -2.03 -8.03 22.06
N MET A 153 -1.21 -7.08 22.54
CA MET A 153 -1.67 -5.75 22.95
C MET A 153 -1.66 -4.74 21.79
N MET A 154 -0.88 -5.01 20.75
CA MET A 154 -0.74 -4.14 19.58
C MET A 154 -1.73 -4.49 18.46
N HIS A 155 -2.32 -5.68 18.50
CA HIS A 155 -3.44 -6.12 17.66
C HIS A 155 -4.75 -5.49 18.13
#